data_AF-A0A2E5XH85-F1
#
_entry.id   AF-A0A2E5XH85-F1
#
_cell.length_a   1.000
_cell.length_b   1.000
_cell.length_c   1.000
_cell.angle_alpha   90.00
_cell.angle_beta   90.00
_cell.angle_gamma   90.00
#
_symmetry.space_group_name_H-M   'P 1'
#
loop_
_entity.id
_entity.type
_entity.pdbx_description
1 polymer ?
#
loop_
_entity_poly.entity_id
_entity_poly.type
_entity_poly.pdbx_seq_one_letter_code
_entity_poly.pdbx_strand_id
1 'polypeptide(L)'
;MAQSHDRGVQIKKGESVDRALKRLKTKLDSEGIIEEMRRRRAFETPADRKRRKARSAIKRNRVRWRYISEATEKKIEERKAAAAAHAASAAPSE
;
A
#
# COMPACT_ATOMS: atom_id res chain seq x y z
N MET A 1 -10.57 -23.41 6.05
CA MET A 1 -9.66 -23.55 4.89
C MET A 1 -8.42 -22.71 5.13
N ALA A 2 -7.41 -23.25 5.81
CA ALA A 2 -6.12 -22.59 5.89
C ALA A 2 -5.44 -22.76 4.53
N GLN A 3 -5.39 -21.70 3.74
CA GLN A 3 -4.50 -21.68 2.57
C GLN A 3 -3.08 -21.85 3.11
N SER A 4 -2.51 -23.03 2.92
CA SER A 4 -1.09 -23.30 3.04
C SER A 4 -0.38 -22.47 1.97
N HIS A 5 -0.13 -21.21 2.30
CA HIS A 5 0.64 -20.33 1.44
C HIS A 5 2.08 -20.83 1.45
N ASP A 6 2.46 -21.53 0.39
CA ASP A 6 3.87 -21.73 0.09
C ASP A 6 4.47 -20.37 -0.27
N ARG A 7 5.22 -19.81 0.69
CA ARG A 7 5.85 -18.50 0.60
C ARG A 7 7.24 -18.56 -0.02
N GLY A 8 7.67 -19.75 -0.44
CA GLY A 8 8.90 -19.94 -1.20
C GLY A 8 8.94 -19.10 -2.47
N VAL A 9 10.15 -18.88 -2.97
CA VAL A 9 10.42 -18.28 -4.27
C VAL A 9 11.10 -19.32 -5.13
N GLN A 10 10.57 -19.55 -6.33
CA GLN A 10 11.20 -20.43 -7.30
C GLN A 10 12.46 -19.75 -7.87
N ILE A 11 13.57 -20.49 -7.83
CA ILE A 11 14.88 -20.05 -8.31
C ILE A 11 15.04 -20.55 -9.75
N LYS A 12 15.40 -19.65 -10.67
CA LYS A 12 15.69 -20.02 -12.06
C LYS A 12 17.16 -20.44 -12.19
N LYS A 13 17.46 -21.38 -13.09
CA LYS A 13 18.86 -21.77 -13.39
C LYS A 13 19.65 -20.51 -13.83
N GLY A 14 20.76 -20.24 -13.15
CA GLY A 14 21.62 -19.06 -13.40
C GLY A 14 21.33 -17.83 -12.53
N GLU A 15 20.35 -17.89 -11.63
CA GLU A 15 20.14 -16.82 -10.64
C GLU A 15 21.11 -16.94 -9.46
N SER A 16 21.72 -15.83 -9.04
CA SER A 16 22.53 -15.80 -7.83
C SER A 16 21.65 -16.01 -6.58
N VAL A 17 22.19 -16.75 -5.62
CA VAL A 17 21.51 -17.05 -4.35
C VAL A 17 21.05 -15.77 -3.65
N ASP A 18 21.86 -14.71 -3.68
CA ASP A 18 21.52 -13.40 -3.09
C ASP A 18 20.27 -12.75 -3.69
N ARG A 19 20.06 -12.89 -5.01
CA ARG A 19 18.86 -12.35 -5.67
C ARG A 19 17.63 -13.11 -5.24
N ALA A 20 17.71 -14.43 -5.13
CA ALA A 20 16.60 -15.25 -4.64
C ALA A 20 16.22 -14.89 -3.20
N LEU A 21 17.22 -14.72 -2.32
CA LEU A 21 17.01 -14.27 -0.94
C LEU A 21 16.36 -12.88 -0.87
N LYS A 22 16.80 -11.94 -1.71
CA LYS A 22 16.21 -10.60 -1.77
C LYS A 22 14.75 -10.64 -2.23
N ARG A 23 14.42 -11.47 -3.23
CA ARG A 23 13.02 -11.63 -3.70
C ARG A 23 12.14 -12.24 -2.62
N LEU A 24 12.63 -13.26 -1.91
CA LEU A 24 11.91 -13.86 -0.80
C LEU A 24 11.62 -12.84 0.30
N LYS A 25 12.64 -12.07 0.71
CA LYS A 25 12.47 -10.99 1.69
C LYS A 25 11.43 -9.96 1.23
N THR A 26 11.52 -9.48 -0.01
CA THR A 26 10.55 -8.51 -0.55
C THR A 26 9.14 -9.06 -0.57
N LYS A 27 8.94 -10.34 -0.90
CA LYS A 27 7.62 -11.01 -0.88
C LYS A 27 7.06 -11.03 0.55
N LEU A 28 7.87 -11.44 1.53
CA LEU A 28 7.47 -11.46 2.95
C LEU A 28 7.19 -10.06 3.51
N ASP A 29 7.96 -9.06 3.10
CA ASP A 29 7.74 -7.65 3.47
C ASP A 29 6.45 -7.11 2.83
N SER A 30 6.15 -7.47 1.59
CA SER A 30 4.93 -7.05 0.86
C SER A 30 3.67 -7.69 1.43
N GLU A 31 3.75 -8.96 1.84
CA GLU A 31 2.67 -9.65 2.57
C GLU A 31 2.48 -9.08 4.00
N GLY A 32 3.44 -8.30 4.52
CA GLY A 32 3.35 -7.63 5.82
C GLY A 32 3.49 -8.55 7.02
N ILE A 33 3.86 -9.82 6.82
CA ILE A 33 3.90 -10.85 7.87
C ILE A 33 4.94 -10.51 8.93
N ILE A 34 6.11 -10.03 8.51
CA ILE A 34 7.18 -9.65 9.45
C ILE A 34 6.72 -8.47 10.33
N GLU A 35 6.01 -7.50 9.76
CA GLU A 35 5.41 -6.39 10.52
C GLU A 35 4.34 -6.91 11.49
N GLU A 36 3.51 -7.85 11.05
CA GLU A 36 2.45 -8.42 11.85
C GLU A 36 2.96 -9.28 13.01
N MET A 37 4.01 -10.09 12.79
CA MET A 37 4.67 -10.84 13.85
C MET A 37 5.26 -9.89 14.92
N ARG A 38 5.94 -8.83 14.50
CA ARG A 38 6.47 -7.81 15.43
C ARG A 38 5.34 -7.14 16.21
N ARG A 39 4.22 -6.84 15.55
CA ARG A 39 3.04 -6.22 16.18
C ARG A 39 2.37 -7.14 17.20
N ARG A 40 2.35 -8.45 16.94
CA ARG A 40 1.70 -9.45 17.81
C ARG A 40 2.57 -9.91 18.98
N ARG A 41 3.85 -9.48 19.05
CA ARG A 41 4.78 -9.86 20.13
C ARG A 41 4.32 -9.39 21.51
N ALA A 42 3.59 -8.28 21.59
CA ALA A 42 3.06 -7.73 22.83
C ALA A 42 1.62 -7.21 22.61
N PHE A 43 0.89 -7.07 23.71
CA PHE A 43 -0.45 -6.49 23.68
C PHE A 43 -0.40 -5.00 23.32
N GLU A 44 -1.18 -4.58 22.32
CA GLU A 44 -1.35 -3.19 21.92
C GLU A 44 -2.71 -2.69 22.40
N THR A 45 -2.72 -1.63 23.21
CA THR A 45 -3.96 -1.01 23.70
C THR A 45 -4.81 -0.47 22.53
N PRO A 46 -6.14 -0.32 22.69
CA PRO A 46 -7.00 0.24 21.63
C PRO A 46 -6.57 1.65 21.20
N ALA A 47 -6.12 2.47 22.14
CA ALA A 47 -5.64 3.83 21.88
C ALA A 47 -4.35 3.82 21.04
N ASP A 48 -3.39 2.96 21.40
CA ASP A 48 -2.14 2.81 20.64
C ASP A 48 -2.39 2.27 19.23
N ARG A 49 -3.33 1.33 19.10
CA ARG A 49 -3.77 0.82 17.80
C ARG A 49 -4.32 1.92 16.91
N LYS A 50 -5.15 2.82 17.44
CA LYS A 50 -5.69 3.98 16.70
C LYS A 50 -4.56 4.93 16.29
N ARG A 51 -3.66 5.25 17.21
CA ARG A 51 -2.50 6.12 16.96
C ARG A 51 -1.57 5.55 15.88
N ARG A 52 -1.27 4.25 15.92
CA ARG A 52 -0.47 3.56 14.90
C ARG A 52 -1.14 3.61 13.54
N LYS A 53 -2.43 3.28 13.44
CA LYS A 53 -3.18 3.32 12.18
C LYS A 53 -3.14 4.71 11.54
N ALA A 54 -3.35 5.77 12.33
CA ALA A 54 -3.26 7.15 11.85
C ALA A 54 -1.85 7.47 11.29
N ARG A 55 -0.79 7.15 12.04
CA ARG A 55 0.60 7.36 11.60
C ARG A 55 0.93 6.59 10.31
N SER A 56 0.54 5.32 10.21
CA SER A 56 0.78 4.50 9.02
C SER A 56 0.00 5.01 7.81
N ALA A 57 -1.22 5.52 7.99
CA ALA A 57 -2.00 6.13 6.91
C ALA A 57 -1.33 7.39 6.36
N ILE A 58 -0.90 8.30 7.23
CA ILE A 58 -0.17 9.53 6.85
C ILE A 58 1.12 9.18 6.10
N LYS A 59 1.92 8.24 6.62
CA LYS A 59 3.17 7.82 5.98
C LYS A 59 2.92 7.22 4.59
N ARG A 60 1.92 6.35 4.44
CA ARG A 60 1.58 5.73 3.14
C ARG A 60 1.10 6.76 2.13
N ASN A 61 0.22 7.68 2.55
CA ASN A 61 -0.27 8.76 1.71
C ASN A 61 0.89 9.66 1.24
N ARG A 62 1.76 10.08 2.18
CA ARG A 62 2.93 10.91 1.85
C ARG A 62 3.87 10.24 0.84
N VAL A 63 4.14 8.94 0.99
CA VAL A 63 5.01 8.22 0.04
C VAL A 63 4.35 8.09 -1.33
N ARG A 64 3.04 7.77 -1.36
CA ARG A 64 2.27 7.60 -2.60
C ARG A 64 2.27 8.87 -3.46
N TRP A 65 2.18 10.02 -2.83
CA TRP A 65 2.13 11.32 -3.51
C TRP A 65 3.47 12.07 -3.50
N ARG A 66 4.56 11.43 -3.05
CA ARG A 66 5.86 12.12 -2.96
C ARG A 66 6.44 12.49 -4.33
N TYR A 67 6.13 11.69 -5.33
CA TYR A 67 6.57 11.89 -6.70
C TYR A 67 5.34 11.80 -7.60
N ILE A 68 4.62 12.91 -7.73
CA ILE A 68 3.59 13.05 -8.75
C ILE A 68 4.33 13.41 -10.04
N SER A 69 4.25 12.56 -11.06
CA SER A 69 4.75 12.91 -12.39
C SER A 69 3.81 13.91 -13.06
N GLU A 70 4.30 14.74 -13.97
CA GLU A 70 3.50 15.70 -14.74
C GLU A 70 2.27 15.05 -15.41
N ALA A 71 2.42 13.79 -15.84
CA ALA A 71 1.32 13.00 -16.39
C ALA A 71 0.23 12.66 -15.35
N THR A 72 0.63 12.37 -14.11
CA THR A 72 -0.33 12.19 -13.00
C THR A 72 -0.97 13.51 -12.55
N GLU A 73 -0.27 14.64 -12.64
CA GLU A 73 -0.86 15.96 -12.37
C GLU A 73 -1.97 16.29 -13.38
N LYS A 74 -1.69 16.11 -14.68
CA LYS A 74 -2.69 16.27 -15.76
C LYS A 74 -3.91 15.37 -15.54
N LYS A 75 -3.70 14.12 -15.11
CA LYS A 75 -4.77 13.15 -14.86
C LYS A 75 -5.58 13.45 -13.59
N ILE A 76 -4.95 14.07 -12.58
CA ILE A 76 -5.63 14.58 -11.38
C ILE A 76 -6.50 15.79 -11.75
N GLU A 77 -5.97 16.71 -12.55
CA GLU A 77 -6.72 17.89 -13.03
C GLU A 77 -7.87 17.51 -13.94
N GLU A 78 -7.70 16.56 -14.88
CA GLU A 78 -8.82 16.02 -15.67
C GLU A 78 -9.89 15.37 -14.78
N ARG A 79 -9.50 14.58 -13.78
CA ARG A 79 -10.46 13.98 -12.84
C ARG A 79 -11.17 15.03 -11.98
N LYS A 80 -10.48 16.10 -11.60
CA LYS A 80 -11.02 17.22 -10.84
C LYS A 80 -11.97 18.05 -11.69
N ALA A 81 -11.62 18.30 -12.95
CA ALA A 81 -12.48 18.97 -13.94
C ALA A 81 -13.72 18.13 -14.27
N ALA A 82 -13.57 16.82 -14.46
CA ALA A 82 -14.69 15.90 -14.66
C ALA A 82 -15.59 15.79 -13.42
N ALA A 83 -15.01 15.78 -12.21
CA ALA A 83 -15.77 15.81 -10.97
C ALA A 83 -16.50 17.14 -10.75
N ALA A 84 -15.88 18.27 -11.13
CA ALA A 84 -16.52 19.58 -11.11
C ALA A 84 -17.65 19.70 -12.15
N ALA A 85 -17.46 19.14 -13.35
CA ALA A 85 -18.50 19.06 -14.37
C ALA A 85 -19.67 18.17 -13.94
N HIS A 86 -19.39 17.02 -13.32
CA HIS A 86 -20.41 16.15 -12.74
C HIS A 86 -21.14 16.80 -11.55
N ALA A 87 -20.44 17.59 -10.72
CA ALA A 87 -21.05 18.34 -9.64
C ALA A 87 -21.94 19.49 -10.16
N ALA A 88 -21.54 20.15 -11.25
CA ALA A 88 -22.33 21.18 -11.91
C ALA A 88 -23.58 20.61 -12.63
N SER A 89 -23.50 19.38 -13.17
CA SER A 89 -24.65 18.70 -13.78
C SER A 89 -25.60 18.04 -12.76
N ALA A 90 -25.19 17.92 -11.50
CA ALA A 90 -25.97 17.33 -10.41
C ALA A 90 -26.63 18.41 -9.51
N ALA A 91 -26.55 19.69 -9.87
CA ALA A 91 -27.30 20.74 -9.20
C ALA A 91 -28.79 20.60 -9.55
N PRO A 92 -29.68 20.31 -8.57
CA PRO A 92 -31.10 20.25 -8.82
C PRO A 92 -31.62 21.65 -9.14
N SER A 93 -32.34 21.77 -10.25
CA SER A 93 -33.27 22.86 -10.47
C SER A 93 -34.55 22.52 -9.70
N GLU A 94 -35.05 23.54 -8.97
CA GLU A 94 -36.26 23.59 -8.11
C GLU A 94 -36.20 22.89 -6.75
#